data_AF-A0A3C0NC72-F1
#
_entry.id   AF-A0A3C0NC72-F1
#
_cell.length_a   1.000
_cell.length_b   1.000
_cell.length_c   1.000
_cell.angle_alpha   90.00
_cell.angle_beta   90.00
_cell.angle_gamma   90.00
#
_symmetry.space_group_name_H-M   'P 1'
#
loop_
_entity.id
_entity.type
_entity.pdbx_description
1 polymer ?
#
loop_
_entity_poly.entity_id
_entity_poly.type
_entity_poly.pdbx_seq_one_letter_code
_entity_poly.pdbx_strand_id
1 'polypeptide(L)'
;FEDYQSLIQLGGSYGKFDFEGKKIFIEQMESLMDRYRIFMKRFELSEDFMAQMTVEQLKTQLGQFGITPQQMFDQMNMTLQRMKSELEKPH
;
A
#
# COMPACT_ATOMS: atom_id res chain seq x y z
N PHE A 1 -7.76 3.40 -6.96
CA PHE A 1 -6.49 4.15 -6.90
C PHE A 1 -6.62 5.41 -6.05
N GLU A 2 -7.76 6.11 -6.09
CA GLU A 2 -8.04 7.30 -5.26
C GLU A 2 -7.90 7.02 -3.75
N ASP A 3 -8.53 5.96 -3.24
CA ASP A 3 -8.40 5.52 -1.84
C ASP A 3 -6.93 5.33 -1.39
N TYR A 4 -6.08 4.79 -2.27
CA TYR A 4 -4.66 4.60 -1.96
C TYR A 4 -3.94 5.94 -1.81
N GLN A 5 -4.17 6.88 -2.73
CA GLN A 5 -3.56 8.21 -2.64
C GLN A 5 -4.04 8.98 -1.41
N SER A 6 -5.34 8.91 -1.09
CA SER A 6 -5.90 9.52 0.11
C SER A 6 -5.29 8.94 1.38
N LEU A 7 -5.12 7.62 1.46
CA LEU A 7 -4.53 6.98 2.64
C LEU A 7 -3.02 7.25 2.77
N ILE A 8 -2.27 7.31 1.67
CA ILE A 8 -0.85 7.71 1.71
C ILE A 8 -0.69 9.15 2.19
N GLN A 9 -1.54 10.05 1.70
CA GLN A 9 -1.56 11.45 2.15
C GLN A 9 -1.93 11.54 3.64
N LEU A 10 -2.91 10.75 4.08
CA LEU A 10 -3.33 10.64 5.47
C LEU A 10 -2.21 10.08 6.36
N GLY A 11 -1.40 9.16 5.85
CA GLY A 11 -0.24 8.58 6.54
C GLY A 11 0.81 9.62 6.95
N GLY A 12 0.93 10.74 6.23
CA GLY A 12 1.77 11.87 6.64
C GLY A 12 1.34 12.51 7.97
N SER A 13 0.09 12.31 8.38
CA SER A 13 -0.47 12.79 9.65
C SER A 13 -0.57 11.70 10.72
N TYR A 14 -0.10 10.48 10.46
CA TYR A 14 -0.22 9.33 11.37
C TYR A 14 0.28 9.61 12.80
N GLY A 15 1.37 10.36 12.94
CA GLY A 15 1.93 10.73 14.25
C GLY A 15 0.99 11.56 15.13
N LYS A 16 -0.03 12.21 14.53
CA LYS A 16 -1.03 13.04 15.23
C LYS A 16 -2.27 12.26 15.64
N PHE A 17 -2.42 11.01 15.20
CA PHE A 17 -3.59 10.20 15.54
C PHE A 17 -3.50 9.71 16.99
N ASP A 18 -4.67 9.59 17.60
CA ASP A 18 -4.81 8.86 18.85
C ASP A 18 -4.65 7.35 18.62
N PHE A 19 -4.64 6.57 19.71
CA PHE A 19 -4.42 5.13 19.65
C PHE A 19 -5.42 4.41 18.72
N GLU A 20 -6.71 4.74 18.84
CA GLU A 20 -7.76 4.16 18.00
C GLU A 20 -7.62 4.58 16.54
N GLY A 21 -7.34 5.86 16.26
CA GLY A 21 -7.12 6.36 14.92
C GLY A 21 -5.91 5.71 14.24
N LYS A 22 -4.82 5.48 14.98
CA LYS A 22 -3.66 4.74 14.48
C LYS A 22 -4.01 3.29 14.14
N LYS A 23 -4.77 2.61 15.01
CA LYS A 23 -5.22 1.24 14.78
C LYS A 23 -6.10 1.14 13.52
N ILE A 24 -7.12 2.00 13.40
CA ILE A 24 -8.00 2.05 12.22
C ILE A 24 -7.19 2.34 10.96
N PHE A 25 -6.25 3.29 11.01
CA PHE A 25 -5.40 3.60 9.86
C PHE A 25 -4.60 2.38 9.38
N ILE A 26 -3.96 1.65 10.30
CA ILE A 26 -3.21 0.44 9.97
C ILE A 26 -4.14 -0.61 9.35
N GLU A 27 -5.30 -0.87 9.94
CA GLU A 27 -6.26 -1.86 9.43
C GLU A 27 -6.75 -1.51 8.01
N GLN A 28 -7.05 -0.23 7.75
CA GLN A 28 -7.47 0.24 6.44
C GLN A 28 -6.36 0.11 5.39
N MET A 29 -5.12 0.43 5.79
CA MET A 29 -3.95 0.26 4.93
C MET A 29 -3.73 -1.21 4.58
N GLU A 30 -3.79 -2.13 5.54
CA GLU A 30 -3.64 -3.56 5.30
C GLU A 30 -4.71 -4.11 4.36
N SER A 31 -5.97 -3.76 4.60
CA SER A 31 -7.09 -4.15 3.72
C SER A 31 -6.89 -3.66 2.29
N LEU A 32 -6.40 -2.43 2.11
CA LEU A 32 -6.10 -1.90 0.78
C LEU A 32 -4.90 -2.62 0.15
N MET A 33 -3.85 -2.93 0.91
CA MET A 33 -2.70 -3.69 0.42
C MET A 33 -3.10 -5.11 -0.02
N ASP A 34 -3.99 -5.78 0.69
CA ASP A 34 -4.50 -7.10 0.30
C ASP A 34 -5.33 -7.03 -0.99
N ARG A 35 -6.21 -6.03 -1.12
CA ARG A 35 -6.95 -5.79 -2.38
C ARG A 35 -5.99 -5.53 -3.54
N TYR A 36 -4.96 -4.72 -3.32
CA TYR A 36 -3.96 -4.40 -4.33
C TYR A 36 -3.13 -5.63 -4.73
N ARG A 37 -2.78 -6.51 -3.78
CA ARG A 37 -2.09 -7.78 -4.06
C ARG A 37 -2.94 -8.70 -4.92
N ILE A 38 -4.22 -8.86 -4.60
CA ILE A 38 -5.16 -9.67 -5.38
C ILE A 38 -5.30 -9.09 -6.79
N PHE A 39 -5.43 -7.77 -6.91
CA PHE A 39 -5.48 -7.08 -8.20
C PHE A 39 -4.22 -7.38 -9.02
N MET A 40 -3.03 -7.15 -8.48
CA MET A 40 -1.77 -7.41 -9.20
C MET A 40 -1.64 -8.86 -9.65
N LYS A 41 -2.00 -9.83 -8.80
CA LYS A 41 -1.99 -11.26 -9.18
C LYS A 41 -3.00 -11.59 -10.29
N ARG A 42 -4.21 -11.01 -10.24
CA ARG A 42 -5.21 -11.19 -11.31
C ARG A 42 -4.72 -10.62 -12.63
N PHE A 43 -4.06 -9.47 -12.58
CA PHE A 43 -3.53 -8.82 -13.77
C PHE A 43 -2.34 -9.58 -14.36
N GLU A 44 -1.45 -10.12 -13.51
CA GLU A 44 -0.34 -10.98 -13.94
C GLU A 44 -0.82 -12.25 -14.65
N LEU A 45 -1.93 -12.83 -14.18
CA LEU A 45 -2.53 -14.03 -14.77
C LEU A 45 -3.48 -13.73 -15.94
N SER A 46 -3.72 -12.46 -16.25
CA SER A 46 -4.67 -12.06 -17.29
C SER A 46 -4.02 -12.09 -18.68
N GLU A 47 -4.67 -12.78 -19.61
CA GLU A 47 -4.34 -12.72 -21.05
C GLU A 47 -4.95 -11.48 -21.73
N ASP A 48 -5.78 -10.70 -21.03
CA ASP A 48 -6.35 -9.47 -21.54
C ASP A 48 -5.28 -8.40 -21.78
N PHE A 49 -5.18 -7.95 -23.03
CA PHE A 49 -4.20 -6.95 -23.48
C PHE A 49 -4.30 -5.62 -22.73
N MET A 50 -5.51 -5.17 -22.36
CA MET A 50 -5.71 -3.93 -21.61
C MET A 50 -5.21 -4.07 -20.16
N ALA A 51 -5.32 -5.26 -19.57
CA ALA A 51 -4.76 -5.55 -18.26
C ALA A 51 -3.22 -5.47 -18.29
N GLN A 52 -2.59 -6.05 -19.31
CA GLN A 52 -1.13 -6.02 -19.48
C GLN A 52 -0.60 -4.58 -19.65
N MET A 53 -1.25 -3.77 -20.47
CA MET A 53 -0.87 -2.36 -20.68
C MET A 53 -0.98 -1.54 -19.40
N THR A 54 -2.00 -1.79 -18.55
CA THR A 54 -2.17 -1.12 -17.25
C THR A 54 -1.02 -1.45 -16.30
N VAL A 55 -0.57 -2.70 -16.28
CA VAL A 55 0.60 -3.12 -15.47
C VAL A 55 1.87 -2.45 -15.97
N GLU A 56 2.09 -2.40 -17.28
CA GLU A 56 3.27 -1.74 -17.86
C GLU A 56 3.27 -0.23 -17.59
N GLN A 57 2.11 0.42 -17.64
CA GLN A 57 2.00 1.83 -17.29
C GLN A 57 2.29 2.08 -15.80
N LEU A 58 1.79 1.22 -14.92
CA LEU A 58 2.08 1.26 -13.49
C LEU A 58 3.58 1.04 -13.22
N LYS A 59 4.19 0.01 -13.84
CA LYS A 59 5.65 -0.24 -13.75
C LYS A 59 6.44 0.96 -14.25
N THR A 60 6.00 1.61 -15.33
CA THR A 60 6.65 2.80 -15.88
C THR A 60 6.60 3.97 -14.88
N GLN A 61 5.44 4.23 -14.27
CA GLN A 61 5.31 5.28 -13.24
C GLN A 61 6.20 4.99 -12.03
N LEU A 62 6.18 3.75 -11.53
CA LEU A 62 7.02 3.36 -10.39
C LEU A 62 8.52 3.37 -10.74
N GLY A 63 8.86 3.02 -11.98
CA GLY A 63 10.22 3.10 -12.51
C GLY A 63 10.80 4.51 -12.51
N GLN A 64 9.97 5.55 -12.68
CA GLN A 64 10.42 6.95 -12.53
C GLN A 64 10.89 7.26 -11.10
N PHE A 65 10.35 6.56 -10.11
CA PHE A 65 10.78 6.64 -8.71
C PHE A 65 11.88 5.62 -8.35
N GLY A 66 12.36 4.82 -9.32
CA GLY A 66 13.38 3.81 -9.11
C GLY A 66 12.92 2.60 -8.29
N ILE A 67 11.61 2.35 -8.22
CA ILE A 67 11.02 1.24 -7.44
C ILE A 67 10.19 0.32 -8.32
N THR A 68 10.18 -0.96 -7.97
CA THR A 68 9.26 -1.95 -8.55
C THR A 68 7.97 -2.04 -7.74
N PRO A 69 6.85 -2.53 -8.33
CA PRO A 69 5.65 -2.81 -7.56
C PRO A 69 5.92 -3.68 -6.33
N GLN A 70 6.74 -4.73 -6.48
CA GLN A 70 7.10 -5.62 -5.38
C GLN A 70 7.84 -4.87 -4.26
N GLN A 71 8.85 -4.07 -4.59
CA GLN A 71 9.56 -3.27 -3.59
C GLN A 71 8.65 -2.27 -2.87
N MET A 72 7.70 -1.66 -3.59
CA MET A 72 6.68 -0.80 -3.00
C MET A 72 5.83 -1.57 -1.98
N PHE A 73 5.36 -2.78 -2.32
CA PHE A 73 4.64 -3.64 -1.38
C PHE A 73 5.46 -3.97 -0.13
N ASP A 74 6.71 -4.38 -0.31
CA ASP A 74 7.58 -4.77 0.79
C ASP A 74 7.86 -3.59 1.72
N GLN A 75 8.12 -2.40 1.15
CA GLN A 75 8.33 -1.17 1.91
C GLN A 75 7.08 -0.77 2.72
N MET A 76 5.90 -0.90 2.12
CA MET A 76 4.64 -0.62 2.79
C MET A 76 4.37 -1.61 3.92
N ASN A 77 4.62 -2.91 3.68
CA ASN A 77 4.45 -3.92 4.71
C ASN A 77 5.40 -3.68 5.89
N MET A 78 6.69 -3.39 5.65
CA MET A 78 7.63 -3.04 6.72
C MET A 78 7.17 -1.82 7.52
N THR A 79 6.65 -0.79 6.84
CA THR A 79 6.12 0.41 7.49
C THR A 79 4.94 0.07 8.42
N LEU A 80 3.98 -0.72 7.94
CA LEU A 80 2.82 -1.14 8.73
C LEU A 80 3.21 -2.01 9.91
N GLN A 81 4.15 -2.95 9.74
CA GLN A 81 4.66 -3.77 10.84
C GLN A 81 5.29 -2.90 11.94
N ARG A 82 6.09 -1.88 11.57
CA ARG A 82 6.65 -0.94 12.55
C ARG A 82 5.56 -0.17 13.29
N MET A 83 4.57 0.36 12.56
CA MET A 83 3.43 1.07 13.14
C MET A 83 2.65 0.20 14.13
N LYS A 84 2.47 -1.09 13.84
CA LYS A 84 1.85 -2.07 14.76
C LYS A 84 2.68 -2.28 16.01
N SER A 85 3.98 -2.49 15.87
CA SER A 85 4.87 -2.66 17.02
C SER A 85 4.92 -1.43 17.92
N GLU A 86 4.69 -0.23 17.38
CA GLU A 86 4.55 0.99 18.19
C GLU A 86 3.27 1.00 19.04
N LEU A 87 2.18 0.38 18.57
CA LEU A 87 0.93 0.26 19.33
C LEU A 87 1.02 -0.81 20.44
N GLU A 88 1.83 -1.84 20.25
CA GLU A 88 1.98 -2.94 21.21
C GLU A 88 2.94 -2.61 22.36
N LYS A 89 3.77 -1.57 22.23
CA LYS A 89 4.65 -1.12 23.31
C LYS A 89 3.82 -0.35 24.35
N PRO A 90 3.67 -0.85 25.59
CA PRO A 90 3.09 -0.06 26.65
C PRO A 90 4.01 1.14 26.91
N HIS A 91 3.47 2.35 26.86
CA HIS A 91 4.14 3.53 27.40
C HIS A 91 4.11 3.51 28.92
#